data_AF-A0A7Y9WB76-F1
#
_entry.id   AF-A0A7Y9WB76-F1
#
_cell.length_a   1.000
_cell.length_b   1.000
_cell.length_c   1.000
_cell.angle_alpha   90.00
_cell.angle_beta   90.00
_cell.angle_gamma   90.00
#
_symmetry.space_group_name_H-M   'P 1'
#
loop_
_entity.id
_entity.type
_entity.pdbx_description
1 polymer ?
#
loop_
_entity_poly.entity_id
_entity_poly.type
_entity_poly.pdbx_seq_one_letter_code
_entity_poly.pdbx_strand_id
1 'polypeptide(L)' 'MFPSAGNFLLVRVPDASVLFETLLTARVLIKNVSKMHPLLANCVRLTVGSAEENAQLIAALKLVLH' A
#
# COMPACT_ATOMS: atom_id res chain seq x y z
N MET A 1 3.64 -4.81 9.59
CA MET A 1 2.67 -3.69 9.65
C MET A 1 2.95 -2.85 10.88
N PHE A 2 2.74 -1.53 10.84
CA PHE A 2 2.92 -0.63 11.99
C PHE A 2 1.57 -0.34 12.67
N PRO A 3 1.53 -0.06 13.99
CA PRO A 3 0.32 0.41 14.66
C PRO A 3 -0.21 1.68 14.00
N SER A 4 -1.54 1.79 13.87
CA SER A 4 -2.20 2.97 13.32
C SER A 4 -3.40 3.37 14.16
N ALA A 5 -3.59 4.68 14.32
CA ALA A 5 -4.75 5.31 14.94
C ALA A 5 -5.41 6.33 13.98
N GLY A 6 -5.12 6.25 12.68
CA GLY A 6 -5.68 7.12 11.63
C GLY A 6 -6.47 6.34 10.58
N ASN A 7 -6.95 7.02 9.53
CA ASN A 7 -7.66 6.43 8.39
C ASN A 7 -6.70 5.80 7.35
N PHE A 8 -5.55 5.31 7.78
CA PHE A 8 -4.59 4.67 6.90
C PHE A 8 -3.78 3.61 7.64
N LEU A 9 -3.18 2.70 6.89
CA LEU A 9 -2.22 1.72 7.37
C LEU A 9 -0.85 2.00 6.76
N LEU A 10 0.18 2.01 7.59
CA LEU A 10 1.57 2.03 7.14
C LEU A 10 2.09 0.60 7.11
N VAL A 11 2.59 0.17 5.96
CA VAL A 11 3.03 -1.21 5.74
C VAL A 11 4.40 -1.18 5.07
N ARG A 12 5.37 -1.88 5.68
CA ARG A 12 6.65 -2.19 5.03
C ARG A 12 6.48 -3.46 4.19
N VAL A 13 6.96 -3.42 2.96
CA VAL A 13 6.88 -4.50 1.97
C VAL A 13 8.27 -4.82 1.42
N PRO A 14 8.47 -5.93 0.68
CA PRO A 14 9.79 -6.24 0.09
C PRO A 14 10.27 -5.16 -0.88
N ASP A 15 9.38 -4.72 -1.79
CA ASP A 15 9.65 -3.65 -2.76
C ASP A 15 8.42 -2.74 -2.92
N ALA A 16 8.53 -1.51 -2.41
CA ALA A 16 7.42 -0.55 -2.47
C ALA A 16 7.20 0.04 -3.87
N SER A 17 8.21 0.05 -4.72
CA SER A 17 8.11 0.53 -6.10
C SER A 17 7.36 -0.48 -6.96
N VAL A 18 7.73 -1.76 -6.90
CA VAL A 18 7.02 -2.82 -7.63
C VAL A 18 5.55 -2.88 -7.20
N LEU A 19 5.29 -2.89 -5.89
CA LEU A 19 3.92 -2.90 -5.38
C LEU A 19 3.09 -1.71 -5.87
N PHE A 20 3.68 -0.50 -5.84
CA PHE A 20 2.99 0.70 -6.29
C PHE A 20 2.63 0.63 -7.78
N GLU A 21 3.57 0.25 -8.65
CA GLU A 21 3.33 0.16 -10.10
C GLU A 21 2.33 -0.94 -10.45
N THR A 22 2.36 -2.09 -9.78
CA THR A 22 1.39 -3.15 -10.01
C THR A 22 -0.02 -2.74 -9.59
N LEU A 23 -0.17 -2.14 -8.42
CA LEU A 23 -1.47 -1.63 -7.96
C LEU A 23 -1.99 -0.51 -8.86
N LEU A 24 -1.13 0.40 -9.30
CA LEU A 24 -1.48 1.46 -10.24
C LEU A 24 -1.99 0.88 -11.57
N THR A 25 -1.35 -0.17 -12.08
CA THR A 25 -1.78 -0.88 -13.29
C THR A 25 -3.14 -1.56 -13.09
N ALA A 26 -3.42 -2.07 -11.88
CA ALA A 26 -4.72 -2.60 -11.48
C ALA A 26 -5.78 -1.51 -11.18
N ARG A 27 -5.48 -0.24 -11.48
CA ARG A 27 -6.30 0.95 -11.18
C ARG A 27 -6.56 1.19 -9.70
N VAL A 28 -5.67 0.70 -8.83
CA VAL A 28 -5.69 0.95 -7.39
C VAL A 28 -4.53 1.87 -7.03
N LEU A 29 -4.82 3.14 -6.77
CA LEU A 29 -3.79 4.12 -6.39
C LEU A 29 -3.53 4.10 -4.88
N ILE A 30 -2.31 3.76 -4.50
CA ILE A 30 -1.83 3.85 -3.10
C ILE A 30 -0.73 4.92 -2.98
N LYS A 31 -0.34 5.29 -1.76
CA LYS A 31 0.75 6.26 -1.56
C LYS A 31 2.07 5.53 -1.26
N ASN A 32 3.01 5.61 -2.19
CA ASN A 32 4.39 5.19 -1.93
C ASN A 32 5.12 6.27 -1.11
N VAL A 33 5.55 5.91 0.11
CA VAL A 33 6.27 6.83 1.02
C VAL A 33 7.75 6.45 1.19
N SER A 34 8.22 5.44 0.44
CA SER A 34 9.57 4.88 0.58
C SER A 34 10.70 5.88 0.37
N LYS A 35 10.47 6.88 -0.48
CA LYS A 35 11.46 7.92 -0.82
C LYS A 35 11.35 9.19 0.06
N MET A 36 10.40 9.23 1.00
CA MET A 36 10.16 10.44 1.81
C MET A 36 11.12 10.56 3.01
N HIS A 37 11.59 9.44 3.55
CA HIS A 37 12.55 9.41 4.66
C HIS A 37 13.25 8.04 4.74
N PRO A 38 14.54 7.95 5.13
CA PRO A 38 15.25 6.66 5.22
C PRO A 38 14.56 5.61 6.10
N LEU A 39 13.93 6.03 7.20
CA LEU A 39 13.17 5.12 8.08
C LEU A 39 11.93 4.51 7.42
N LEU A 40 11.45 5.13 6.34
CA LEU A 40 10.31 4.68 5.57
C LEU A 40 10.72 3.81 4.38
N ALA A 41 11.98 3.38 4.28
CA ALA A 41 12.43 2.48 3.23
C ALA A 41 11.47 1.28 3.08
N ASN A 42 11.05 1.07 1.82
CA ASN A 42 10.04 0.10 1.39
C ASN A 42 8.70 0.16 2.14
N CYS A 43 8.30 1.33 2.62
CA CYS A 43 6.98 1.55 3.19
C CYS A 43 5.99 2.15 2.18
N VAL A 44 4.75 1.67 2.25
CA VAL A 44 3.59 2.22 1.56
C VAL A 44 2.52 2.61 2.58
N ARG A 45 1.73 3.63 2.24
CA ARG A 45 0.57 4.07 3.00
C ARG A 45 -0.71 3.71 2.24
N LEU A 46 -1.54 2.88 2.87
CA LEU A 46 -2.82 2.42 2.37
C LEU A 46 -3.93 3.21 3.07
N THR A 47 -4.74 3.99 2.36
CA THR A 47 -5.88 4.68 2.97
C THR A 47 -7.03 3.69 3.17
N VAL A 48 -7.68 3.73 4.33
CA VAL A 48 -8.91 2.95 4.58
C VAL A 48 -10.08 3.74 4.00
N GLY A 49 -10.69 3.18 2.96
CA GLY A 49 -11.85 3.76 2.26
C GLY A 49 -13.16 3.04 2.59
N SER A 50 -14.11 3.09 1.67
CA SER A 50 -15.33 2.29 1.71
C SER A 50 -15.04 0.78 1.65
N ALA A 51 -16.02 -0.05 2.03
CA ALA A 51 -15.87 -1.50 2.00
C ALA A 51 -15.53 -2.04 0.60
N GLU A 52 -16.10 -1.45 -0.44
CA GLU A 52 -15.86 -1.83 -1.84
C GLU A 52 -14.44 -1.49 -2.30
N GLU A 53 -13.97 -0.26 -2.01
CA GLU A 53 -12.59 0.16 -2.29
C GLU A 53 -11.58 -0.71 -1.54
N ASN A 54 -11.87 -1.05 -0.28
CA ASN A 54 -11.01 -1.91 0.51
C ASN A 54 -10.96 -3.34 -0.06
N ALA A 55 -12.09 -3.87 -0.56
CA ALA A 55 -12.13 -5.18 -1.20
C ALA A 55 -11.29 -5.21 -2.49
N GLN A 56 -11.39 -4.16 -3.32
CA GLN A 56 -10.57 -4.01 -4.54
C GLN A 56 -9.08 -3.92 -4.19
N LEU A 57 -8.71 -3.13 -3.18
CA LEU A 57 -7.34 -3.04 -2.69
C LEU A 57 -6.81 -4.40 -2.24
N ILE A 58 -7.57 -5.15 -1.43
CA ILE A 58 -7.17 -6.48 -0.95
C ILE A 58 -7.00 -7.46 -2.11
N ALA A 59 -7.91 -7.44 -3.10
CA ALA A 59 -7.80 -8.28 -4.28
C ALA A 59 -6.53 -7.97 -5.09
N ALA A 60 -6.23 -6.69 -5.30
CA ALA A 60 -5.05 -6.25 -6.04
C ALA A 60 -3.74 -6.57 -5.29
N LEU A 61 -3.73 -6.45 -3.95
CA LEU A 61 -2.57 -6.83 -3.13
C LEU A 61 -2.21 -8.32 -3.26
N LYS A 62 -3.20 -9.20 -3.41
CA LYS A 62 -2.98 -10.65 -3.61
C LYS A 62 -2.31 -10.99 -4.96
N LEU A 63 -2.31 -10.08 -5.93
CA LEU A 63 -1.59 -10.27 -7.19
C LEU A 63 -0.07 -10.12 -7.05
N VAL A 64 0.39 -9.50 -5.96
CA VAL A 64 1.80 -9.14 -5.74
C VAL A 64 2.41 -9.89 -4.56
N LEU A 65 1.60 -10.15 -3.53
CA LEU A 65 2.02 -10.81 -2.31
C LEU A 65 1.64 -12.29 -2.39
N HIS A 66 2.62 -13.15 -2.69
CA HIS A 66 2.53 -14.61 -2.65
C HIS A 66 3.16 -15.16 -1.36
#